data_AF-A0A3G6PJ15-F1
#
_entry.id   AF-A0A3G6PJ15-F1
#
_cell.length_a   1.000
_cell.length_b   1.000
_cell.length_c   1.000
_cell.angle_alpha   90.00
_cell.angle_beta   90.00
_cell.angle_gamma   90.00
#
_symmetry.space_group_name_H-M   'P 1'
#
loop_
_entity.id
_entity.type
_entity.pdbx_description
1 polymer ?
#
loop_
_entity_poly.entity_id
_entity_poly.type
_entity_poly.pdbx_seq_one_letter_code
_entity_poly.pdbx_strand_id
1 'polypeptide(L)'
;MEGEVVRDGKSLGKKPYKSGGTKGKKNQYEALKTHTERKFIDDVVGDLVPGDHLKMSGELNPCRPGCQPAIRDVVYTQNVTAEYKATSTGKTYSWKKDGKLVYQTEVDIHGKARIFKYNMEAKKIRRVEVKAKHH
;
A
#
# COMPACT_ATOMS: atom_id res chain seq x y z
N MET A 1 6.12 -10.58 6.17
CA MET A 1 6.04 -9.15 5.82
C MET A 1 6.62 -8.37 6.97
N GLU A 2 7.27 -7.26 6.68
CA GLU A 2 7.66 -6.27 7.68
C GLU A 2 6.95 -4.95 7.36
N GLY A 3 6.46 -4.28 8.39
CA GLY A 3 5.87 -2.95 8.31
C GLY A 3 6.60 -2.00 9.25
N GLU A 4 6.81 -0.78 8.79
CA GLU A 4 7.48 0.30 9.51
C GLU A 4 6.73 1.61 9.27
N VAL A 5 6.58 2.42 10.31
CA VAL A 5 6.10 3.80 10.19
C VAL A 5 7.30 4.72 10.39
N VAL A 6 7.53 5.62 9.44
CA VAL A 6 8.57 6.64 9.51
C VAL A 6 7.92 8.00 9.70
N ARG A 7 8.28 8.68 10.79
CA ARG A 7 7.82 10.02 11.15
C ARG A 7 9.02 10.93 11.26
N ASP A 8 9.05 12.01 10.48
CA ASP A 8 10.16 12.96 10.48
C ASP A 8 11.54 12.30 10.26
N GLY A 9 11.59 11.29 9.38
CA GLY A 9 12.80 10.50 9.11
C GLY A 9 13.19 9.49 10.20
N LYS A 10 12.47 9.44 11.33
CA LYS A 10 12.66 8.45 12.40
C LYS A 10 11.68 7.30 12.27
N SER A 11 12.20 6.08 12.24
CA SER A 11 11.39 4.86 12.30
C SER A 11 10.76 4.71 13.69
N LEU A 12 9.44 4.68 13.78
CA LEU A 12 8.68 4.49 15.03
C LEU A 12 8.61 3.02 15.48
N GLY A 13 9.13 2.10 14.67
CA GLY A 13 9.23 0.68 14.99
C GLY A 13 8.99 -0.20 13.78
N LYS A 14 9.75 -1.28 13.66
CA LYS A 14 9.56 -2.34 12.67
C LYS A 14 8.80 -3.49 13.33
N LYS A 15 7.66 -3.86 12.77
CA LYS A 15 6.88 -5.01 13.24
C LYS A 15 6.87 -6.11 12.17
N PRO A 16 7.36 -7.34 12.47
CA PRO A 16 7.23 -8.47 11.58
C PRO A 16 5.81 -9.05 11.65
N TYR A 17 5.10 -9.07 10.53
CA TYR A 17 3.77 -9.70 10.41
C TYR A 17 3.91 -11.03 9.67
N LYS A 18 3.45 -12.11 10.32
CA LYS A 18 3.33 -13.45 9.72
C LYS A 18 1.90 -13.71 9.24
N SER A 19 1.77 -14.26 8.04
CA SER A 19 0.48 -14.68 7.49
C SER A 19 -0.01 -15.90 8.25
N GLY A 20 -1.16 -15.79 8.92
CA GLY A 20 -1.74 -16.89 9.68
C GLY A 20 -2.61 -17.74 8.76
N GLY A 21 -2.06 -18.85 8.27
CA GLY A 21 -2.82 -19.84 7.52
C GLY A 21 -3.77 -20.60 8.43
N THR A 22 -5.06 -20.29 8.41
CA THR A 22 -6.08 -21.15 9.03
C THR A 22 -6.63 -22.10 7.97
N LYS A 23 -6.55 -23.42 8.22
CA LYS A 23 -7.20 -24.46 7.40
C LYS A 23 -8.73 -24.30 7.49
N GLY A 24 -9.37 -23.90 6.40
CA GLY A 24 -10.84 -23.84 6.27
C GLY A 24 -11.25 -23.09 5.01
N LYS A 25 -12.30 -23.56 4.31
CA LYS A 25 -12.88 -22.89 3.13
C LYS A 25 -13.45 -21.52 3.56
N LYS A 26 -12.64 -20.46 3.46
CA LYS A 26 -13.03 -19.08 3.76
C LYS A 26 -13.54 -18.39 2.51
N ASN A 27 -14.63 -17.62 2.65
CA ASN A 27 -15.12 -16.72 1.61
C ASN A 27 -14.03 -15.67 1.29
N GLN A 28 -13.98 -15.17 0.05
CA GLN A 28 -12.92 -14.24 -0.42
C GLN A 28 -12.66 -13.07 0.55
N TYR A 29 -13.70 -12.54 1.20
CA TYR A 29 -13.58 -11.47 2.19
C TYR A 29 -12.83 -11.88 3.47
N GLU A 30 -13.00 -13.11 3.95
CA GLU A 30 -12.31 -13.64 5.12
C GLU A 30 -10.87 -14.07 4.80
N ALA A 31 -10.60 -14.50 3.56
CA ALA A 31 -9.24 -14.69 3.07
C ALA A 31 -8.49 -13.35 3.02
N LEU A 32 -9.14 -12.27 2.60
CA LEU A 32 -8.52 -10.94 2.61
C LEU A 32 -8.17 -10.43 4.03
N LYS A 33 -8.85 -10.91 5.07
CA LYS A 33 -8.50 -10.62 6.48
C LYS A 33 -7.30 -11.42 6.99
N THR A 34 -6.91 -12.52 6.35
CA THR A 34 -5.69 -13.26 6.73
C THR A 34 -4.42 -12.64 6.14
N HIS A 35 -4.56 -11.68 5.22
CA HIS A 35 -3.42 -10.99 4.61
C HIS A 35 -2.71 -10.11 5.65
N THR A 36 -1.40 -10.27 5.70
CA THR A 36 -0.50 -9.52 6.59
C THR A 36 -0.61 -8.01 6.42
N GLU A 37 -0.87 -7.56 5.19
CA GLU A 37 -1.05 -6.17 4.79
C GLU A 37 -2.18 -5.51 5.57
N ARG A 38 -3.31 -6.21 5.72
CA ARG A 38 -4.48 -5.64 6.37
C ARG A 38 -4.28 -5.55 7.88
N LYS A 39 -3.59 -6.53 8.48
CA LYS A 39 -3.25 -6.51 9.91
C LYS A 39 -2.31 -5.36 10.24
N PHE A 40 -1.30 -5.11 9.41
CA PHE A 40 -0.41 -3.96 9.60
C PHE A 40 -1.19 -2.65 9.53
N ILE A 41 -2.00 -2.47 8.48
CA ILE A 41 -2.77 -1.23 8.30
C ILE A 41 -3.73 -1.00 9.47
N ASP A 42 -4.46 -2.02 9.93
CA ASP A 42 -5.39 -1.91 11.06
C ASP A 42 -4.68 -1.62 12.39
N ASP A 43 -3.49 -2.18 12.60
CA ASP A 43 -2.66 -1.96 13.78
C ASP A 43 -2.05 -0.55 13.83
N VAL A 44 -1.70 0.04 12.68
CA VAL A 44 -1.06 1.36 12.66
C VAL A 44 -2.03 2.50 12.42
N VAL A 45 -3.17 2.30 11.76
CA VAL A 45 -4.05 3.39 11.29
C VAL A 45 -4.54 4.31 12.41
N GLY A 46 -4.70 3.80 13.64
CA GLY A 46 -5.10 4.61 14.79
C GLY A 46 -4.02 5.55 15.32
N ASP A 47 -2.74 5.26 15.04
CA ASP A 47 -1.58 5.99 15.54
C ASP A 47 -0.89 6.86 14.46
N LEU A 48 -1.41 6.81 13.22
CA LEU A 48 -0.87 7.61 12.11
C LEU A 48 -1.23 9.08 12.27
N VAL A 49 -0.26 9.94 11.95
CA VAL A 49 -0.47 11.38 11.83
C VAL A 49 -0.21 11.83 10.40
N PRO A 50 -0.88 12.92 9.96
CA PRO A 50 -0.61 13.52 8.65
C PRO A 50 0.89 13.78 8.44
N GLY A 51 1.41 13.35 7.29
CA GLY A 51 2.83 13.45 6.95
C GLY A 51 3.68 12.22 7.27
N ASP A 52 3.14 11.21 7.97
CA ASP A 52 3.85 9.95 8.16
C ASP A 52 4.12 9.23 6.82
N HIS A 53 5.15 8.41 6.83
CA HIS A 53 5.54 7.56 5.71
C HIS A 53 5.56 6.08 6.12
N LEU A 54 4.60 5.33 5.59
CA LEU A 54 4.48 3.89 5.80
C LEU A 54 5.44 3.15 4.87
N LYS A 55 6.35 2.34 5.41
CA LYS A 55 7.19 1.42 4.64
C LYS A 55 6.77 0.00 4.90
N MET A 56 6.56 -0.76 3.84
CA MET A 56 6.16 -2.16 3.91
C MET A 56 7.08 -2.99 3.02
N SER A 57 7.44 -4.18 3.47
CA SER A 57 8.12 -5.17 2.65
C SER A 57 7.43 -6.52 2.77
N GLY A 58 7.09 -7.12 1.64
CA GLY A 58 6.46 -8.42 1.57
C GLY A 58 7.14 -9.30 0.53
N GLU A 59 6.94 -10.61 0.65
CA GLU A 59 7.45 -11.56 -0.33
C GLU A 59 6.73 -11.37 -1.67
N LEU A 60 5.40 -11.35 -1.63
CA LEU A 60 4.55 -11.26 -2.81
C LEU A 60 4.15 -9.81 -3.13
N ASN A 61 3.61 -9.59 -4.32
CA ASN A 61 3.06 -8.27 -4.69
C ASN A 61 1.79 -7.97 -3.87
N PRO A 62 1.54 -6.69 -3.51
CA PRO A 62 0.34 -6.33 -2.77
C PRO A 62 -0.90 -6.63 -3.64
N CYS A 63 -1.85 -7.36 -3.06
CA CYS A 63 -3.01 -7.86 -3.77
C CYS A 63 -3.91 -6.71 -4.32
N ARG A 64 -4.31 -6.83 -5.60
CA ARG A 64 -5.12 -5.81 -6.31
C ARG A 64 -6.55 -5.69 -5.78
N PRO A 65 -7.29 -6.78 -5.49
CA PRO A 65 -8.44 -6.70 -4.60
C PRO A 65 -7.96 -6.77 -3.14
N GLY A 66 -8.31 -5.78 -2.32
CA GLY A 66 -8.03 -5.78 -0.87
C GLY A 66 -6.84 -4.91 -0.44
N CYS A 67 -5.59 -5.32 -0.73
CA CYS A 67 -4.39 -4.70 -0.15
C CYS A 67 -4.10 -3.31 -0.72
N GLN A 68 -3.94 -3.21 -2.06
CA GLN A 68 -3.70 -1.93 -2.72
C GLN A 68 -4.81 -0.88 -2.45
N PRO A 69 -6.12 -1.22 -2.52
CA PRO A 69 -7.16 -0.25 -2.19
C PRO A 69 -7.16 0.14 -0.72
N ALA A 70 -6.86 -0.79 0.21
CA ALA A 70 -6.74 -0.49 1.63
C ALA A 70 -5.62 0.53 1.92
N ILE A 71 -4.43 0.32 1.36
CA ILE A 71 -3.30 1.25 1.53
C ILE A 71 -3.66 2.61 0.97
N ARG A 72 -4.29 2.65 -0.21
CA ARG A 72 -4.73 3.89 -0.85
C ARG A 72 -5.75 4.66 0.00
N ASP A 73 -6.68 3.95 0.62
CA ASP A 73 -7.70 4.54 1.49
C ASP A 73 -7.07 5.18 2.73
N VAL A 74 -6.11 4.50 3.37
CA VAL A 74 -5.37 5.05 4.51
C VAL A 74 -4.51 6.25 4.12
N VAL A 75 -3.79 6.17 3.00
CA VAL A 75 -3.05 7.30 2.43
C VAL A 75 -3.95 8.52 2.20
N TYR A 76 -5.18 8.29 1.73
CA TYR A 76 -6.14 9.36 1.51
C TYR A 76 -6.69 9.96 2.81
N THR A 77 -7.20 9.09 3.69
CA THR A 77 -7.91 9.46 4.93
C THR A 77 -6.98 10.05 5.98
N GLN A 78 -5.82 9.43 6.20
CA GLN A 78 -4.84 9.86 7.21
C GLN A 78 -3.84 10.89 6.69
N ASN A 79 -3.89 11.23 5.39
CA ASN A 79 -2.98 12.19 4.76
C ASN A 79 -1.49 11.79 4.94
N VAL A 80 -1.21 10.50 4.77
CA VAL A 80 0.13 9.90 4.87
C VAL A 80 0.65 9.50 3.50
N THR A 81 1.89 9.04 3.43
CA THR A 81 2.45 8.38 2.24
C THR A 81 2.76 6.93 2.54
N ALA A 82 2.80 6.08 1.51
CA ALA A 82 3.13 4.66 1.70
C ALA A 82 4.05 4.13 0.61
N GLU A 83 4.90 3.18 0.97
CA GLU A 83 5.79 2.42 0.10
C GLU A 83 5.67 0.93 0.44
N TYR A 84 5.66 0.09 -0.59
CA TYR A 84 5.66 -1.36 -0.48
C TYR A 84 6.70 -1.95 -1.42
N LYS A 85 7.60 -2.77 -0.89
CA LYS A 85 8.58 -3.53 -1.67
C LYS A 85 8.22 -5.02 -1.68
N ALA A 86 8.00 -5.56 -2.88
CA ALA A 86 7.80 -6.99 -3.10
C ALA A 86 9.14 -7.66 -3.38
N THR A 87 9.65 -8.50 -2.48
CA THR A 87 10.99 -9.09 -2.62
C THR A 87 11.04 -10.20 -3.68
N SER A 88 9.97 -10.97 -3.87
CA SER A 88 9.92 -12.05 -4.88
C SER A 88 10.01 -11.53 -6.31
N THR A 89 9.42 -10.36 -6.58
CA THR A 89 9.42 -9.74 -7.91
C THR A 89 10.37 -8.56 -8.04
N GLY A 90 10.93 -8.09 -6.92
CA GLY A 90 11.72 -6.86 -6.80
C GLY A 90 10.97 -5.56 -7.11
N LYS A 91 9.63 -5.61 -7.23
CA LYS A 91 8.82 -4.43 -7.54
C LYS A 91 8.62 -3.54 -6.34
N THR A 92 8.62 -2.24 -6.57
CA THR A 92 8.30 -1.23 -5.56
C THR A 92 7.01 -0.52 -5.93
N TYR A 93 6.15 -0.31 -4.95
CA TYR A 93 4.86 0.35 -5.08
C TYR A 93 4.85 1.53 -4.12
N SER A 94 4.47 2.72 -4.57
CA SER A 94 4.36 3.88 -3.70
C SER A 94 3.03 4.59 -3.88
N TRP A 95 2.45 5.08 -2.80
CA TRP A 95 1.19 5.82 -2.79
C TRP A 95 1.39 7.19 -2.17
N LYS A 96 0.91 8.22 -2.86
CA LYS A 96 0.96 9.60 -2.40
C LYS A 96 -0.36 10.29 -2.69
N LYS A 97 -0.89 11.00 -1.69
CA LYS A 97 -2.05 11.87 -1.84
C LYS A 97 -1.65 13.22 -2.45
N ASP A 98 -2.54 13.75 -3.28
CA ASP A 98 -2.45 15.07 -3.90
C ASP A 98 -3.87 15.64 -4.03
N GLY A 99 -4.24 16.49 -3.07
CA GLY A 99 -5.61 16.97 -2.92
C GLY A 99 -6.62 15.82 -2.80
N LYS A 100 -7.49 15.70 -3.82
CA LYS A 100 -8.59 14.72 -3.90
C LYS A 100 -8.18 13.40 -4.57
N LEU A 101 -6.91 13.30 -4.96
CA LEU A 101 -6.35 12.21 -5.73
C LEU A 101 -5.35 11.42 -4.90
N VAL A 102 -5.22 10.14 -5.21
CA VAL A 102 -4.08 9.33 -4.78
C VAL A 102 -3.37 8.79 -6.03
N TYR A 103 -2.08 9.06 -6.12
CA TYR A 103 -1.18 8.49 -7.12
C TYR A 103 -0.58 7.21 -6.57
N GLN A 104 -0.67 6.13 -7.35
CA GLN A 104 0.03 4.87 -7.13
C GLN A 104 1.09 4.72 -8.21
N THR A 105 2.34 4.64 -7.81
CA THR A 105 3.47 4.39 -8.72
C THR A 105 3.96 2.97 -8.51
N GLU A 106 4.07 2.20 -9.58
CA GLU A 106 4.63 0.86 -9.59
C GLU A 106 5.95 0.91 -10.37
N VAL A 107 7.07 0.62 -9.72
CA VAL A 107 8.40 0.56 -10.34
C VAL A 107 8.83 -0.90 -10.38
N ASP A 108 9.16 -1.41 -11.57
CA ASP A 108 9.74 -2.75 -11.70
C ASP A 108 11.26 -2.77 -11.56
N ILE A 109 11.83 -3.98 -11.54
CA ILE A 109 13.27 -4.20 -11.34
C ILE A 109 14.15 -3.56 -12.41
N HIS A 110 13.61 -3.23 -13.58
CA HIS A 110 14.31 -2.54 -14.65
C HIS A 110 14.15 -1.02 -14.56
N GLY A 111 13.58 -0.49 -13.47
CA GLY A 111 13.37 0.93 -13.25
C GLY A 111 12.19 1.53 -14.02
N LYS A 112 11.39 0.71 -14.70
CA LYS A 112 10.22 1.21 -15.44
C LYS A 112 9.07 1.48 -14.48
N ALA A 113 8.69 2.76 -14.42
CA ALA A 113 7.60 3.25 -13.58
C ALA A 113 6.25 3.29 -14.33
N ARG A 114 5.19 2.85 -13.66
CA ARG A 114 3.80 3.00 -14.08
C ARG A 114 3.04 3.79 -13.03
N ILE A 115 2.41 4.89 -13.44
CA ILE A 115 1.66 5.75 -12.52
C ILE A 115 0.16 5.58 -12.79
N PHE A 116 -0.57 5.26 -11.73
CA PHE A 116 -2.01 5.16 -11.71
C PHE A 116 -2.56 6.30 -10.86
N LYS A 117 -3.56 6.98 -11.40
CA LYS A 117 -4.26 8.07 -10.70
C LYS A 117 -5.65 7.59 -10.26
N TYR A 118 -5.99 7.84 -9.00
CA TYR A 118 -7.27 7.48 -8.42
C TYR A 118 -7.94 8.72 -7.82
N ASN A 119 -9.15 9.02 -8.26
CA ASN A 119 -10.00 10.03 -7.61
C ASN A 119 -10.74 9.36 -6.44
N MET A 120 -10.54 9.89 -5.23
CA MET A 120 -11.09 9.34 -4.00
C MET A 120 -12.38 10.04 -3.55
N GLU A 121 -12.74 11.20 -4.13
CA GLU A 121 -14.03 11.87 -3.86
C GLU A 121 -15.19 11.27 -4.64
N ALA A 122 -14.94 10.89 -5.89
CA ALA A 122 -15.92 10.17 -6.66
C ALA A 122 -15.88 8.71 -6.22
N LYS A 123 -16.97 8.17 -5.66
CA LYS A 123 -17.18 6.70 -5.48
C LYS A 123 -17.05 5.89 -6.79
N LYS A 124 -16.62 6.49 -7.91
CA LYS A 124 -16.28 5.85 -9.20
C LYS A 124 -14.77 5.97 -9.46
N ILE A 125 -14.07 4.87 -9.23
CA ILE A 125 -12.67 4.64 -9.58
C ILE A 125 -12.50 4.79 -11.10
N ARG A 126 -12.01 5.93 -11.59
CA ARG A 126 -11.54 6.07 -12.99
C ARG A 126 -10.05 5.72 -13.05
N ARG A 127 -9.71 4.58 -13.67
CA ARG A 127 -8.32 4.21 -14.01
C ARG A 127 -7.84 5.13 -15.12
N VAL A 128 -6.78 5.88 -14.88
CA VAL A 128 -6.01 6.57 -15.95
C VAL A 128 -4.58 6.05 -15.87
N GLU A 129 -4.14 5.34 -16.92
CA GLU A 129 -2.75 4.93 -17.10
C GLU A 129 -1.96 6.12 -17.65
N VAL A 130 -1.02 6.65 -16.87
CA VAL A 130 -0.13 7.72 -17.35
C VAL A 130 1.18 7.07 -17.78
N LYS A 131 1.44 7.03 -19.09
CA LYS A 131 2.75 6.64 -19.64
C LYS A 131 3.74 7.76 -19.33
N ALA A 132 4.71 7.50 -18.44
CA ALA A 132 5.83 8.39 -18.24
C ALA A 132 6.63 8.49 -19.55
N LYS A 133 6.63 9.67 -20.20
CA LYS A 133 7.52 9.96 -21.32
C LYS A 133 8.88 10.30 -20.73
N HIS A 134 9.89 9.50 -21.05
CA HIS A 134 11.29 9.89 -20.87
C HIS A 134 11.60 11.03 -21.85
N HIS A 135 12.28 12.06 -21.35
CA HIS A 135 12.78 13.18 -22.13
C HIS A 135 14.30 13.12 -22.19
#